data_AF-Q4UHG3-F1
#
_entry.id   AF-Q4UHG3-F1
#
_cell.length_a   1.000
_cell.length_b   1.000
_cell.length_c   1.000
_cell.angle_alpha   90.00
_cell.angle_beta   90.00
_cell.angle_gamma   90.00
#
_symmetry.space_group_name_H-M   'P 1'
#
loop_
_entity.id
_entity.type
_entity.pdbx_description
1 polymer ?
#
loop_
_entity_poly.entity_id
_entity_poly.type
_entity_poly.pdbx_seq_one_letter_code
_entity_poly.pdbx_strand_id
1 'polypeptide(L)'
;MLEEKLEYKAELVDGKPVLCCKFGNDKDWNNITNLRYDVEKLTFISLDNKKFTFSNCSNELKDLTFAIMFGCVCSEVIYKDQILWSYWVSPFCGYPIKLLFNLKNNTLALSFKQNKLIPLNINCYNSTNSDISGESINSVNTVNDMIDGIFEIENGFVEMIDKDGCVNTVETSLGLAWRREPDEPFPVSVIYQGNNRVIIVSRNQFITCTFNGVQWSRNTTKTL
;
A
#
# COMPACT_ATOMS: atom_id res chain seq x y z
N MET A 1 25.76 36.37 -2.19
CA MET A 1 25.12 35.54 -3.22
C MET A 1 23.63 35.73 -3.08
N LEU A 2 22.95 36.25 -4.10
CA LEU A 2 21.49 36.17 -4.17
C LEU A 2 21.16 34.71 -4.51
N GLU A 3 20.37 34.04 -3.68
CA GLU A 3 19.74 32.78 -4.09
C GLU A 3 18.91 33.06 -5.34
N GLU A 4 19.29 32.45 -6.47
CA GLU A 4 18.47 32.53 -7.67
C GLU A 4 17.11 31.90 -7.38
N LYS A 5 16.05 32.70 -7.50
CA LYS A 5 14.69 32.27 -7.18
C LYS A 5 14.25 31.21 -8.19
N LEU A 6 14.05 29.99 -7.69
CA LEU A 6 13.52 28.87 -8.45
C LEU A 6 11.99 28.87 -8.36
N GLU A 7 11.32 29.03 -9.50
CA GLU A 7 9.86 29.07 -9.58
C GLU A 7 9.31 27.85 -10.31
N TYR A 8 8.10 27.44 -9.94
CA TYR A 8 7.39 26.30 -10.52
C TYR A 8 5.97 26.70 -10.88
N LYS A 9 5.48 26.18 -12.00
CA LYS A 9 4.06 26.20 -12.36
C LYS A 9 3.66 24.85 -12.91
N ALA A 10 2.42 24.48 -12.69
CA ALA A 10 1.84 23.28 -13.28
C ALA A 10 0.52 23.61 -13.97
N GLU A 11 0.22 22.87 -15.02
CA GLU A 11 -1.06 22.94 -15.74
C GLU A 11 -1.51 21.54 -16.17
N LEU A 12 -2.78 21.42 -16.56
CA LEU A 12 -3.31 20.20 -17.15
C LEU A 12 -3.31 20.33 -18.68
N VAL A 13 -2.62 19.42 -19.35
CA VAL A 13 -2.65 19.27 -20.81
C VAL A 13 -3.21 17.88 -21.11
N ASP A 14 -4.34 17.81 -21.81
CA ASP A 14 -5.05 16.55 -22.09
C ASP A 14 -5.32 15.71 -20.84
N GLY A 15 -5.65 16.36 -19.73
CA GLY A 15 -5.92 15.72 -18.44
C GLY A 15 -4.67 15.19 -17.71
N LYS A 16 -3.46 15.48 -18.22
CA LYS A 16 -2.18 15.08 -17.62
C LYS A 16 -1.48 16.30 -17.01
N PRO A 17 -0.82 16.14 -15.86
CA PRO A 17 -0.05 17.23 -15.27
C PRO A 17 1.22 17.51 -16.06
N VAL A 18 1.42 18.76 -16.45
CA VAL A 18 2.67 19.28 -17.01
C VAL A 18 3.31 20.21 -15.99
N LEU A 19 4.57 19.94 -15.62
CA LEU A 19 5.34 20.76 -14.69
C LEU A 19 6.41 21.53 -15.44
N CYS A 20 6.43 22.85 -15.23
CA CYS A 20 7.46 23.74 -15.73
C CYS A 20 8.23 24.40 -14.59
N CYS A 21 9.53 24.63 -14.78
CA CYS A 21 10.35 25.42 -13.86
C CYS A 21 11.05 26.59 -14.57
N LYS A 22 11.43 27.58 -13.78
CA LYS A 22 12.15 28.78 -14.23
C LYS A 22 13.22 29.17 -13.20
N PHE A 23 14.44 29.44 -13.68
CA PHE A 23 15.59 29.84 -12.86
C PHE A 23 15.82 31.35 -12.98
N GLY A 24 15.27 32.15 -12.05
CA GLY A 24 15.38 33.61 -12.09
C GLY A 24 14.38 34.31 -13.03
N ASN A 25 14.18 35.62 -12.83
CA ASN A 25 13.04 36.37 -13.39
C ASN A 25 13.03 36.53 -14.92
N ASP A 26 14.19 36.41 -15.58
CA ASP A 26 14.33 36.69 -17.03
C ASP A 26 14.57 35.43 -17.88
N LYS A 27 14.43 34.23 -17.31
CA LYS A 27 14.56 32.96 -18.04
C LYS A 27 13.23 32.45 -18.57
N ASP A 28 13.30 31.61 -19.59
CA ASP A 28 12.14 30.88 -20.11
C ASP A 28 11.69 29.76 -19.17
N TRP A 29 10.42 29.41 -19.27
CA TRP A 29 9.87 28.24 -18.59
C TRP A 29 10.32 26.98 -19.31
N ASN A 30 10.91 26.04 -18.56
CA ASN A 30 11.36 24.76 -19.07
C ASN A 30 10.42 23.65 -18.60
N ASN A 31 9.92 22.83 -19.52
CA ASN A 31 9.14 21.65 -19.18
C ASN A 31 10.07 20.58 -18.56
N ILE A 32 9.78 20.19 -17.32
CA ILE A 32 10.54 19.21 -16.55
C ILE A 32 9.67 18.00 -16.14
N THR A 33 8.54 17.80 -16.81
CA THR A 33 7.58 16.72 -16.52
C THR A 33 8.23 15.34 -16.63
N ASN A 34 9.14 15.15 -17.59
CA ASN A 34 9.89 13.91 -17.79
C ASN A 34 10.84 13.58 -16.64
N LEU A 35 11.15 14.53 -15.76
CA LEU A 35 11.96 14.34 -14.55
C LEU A 35 11.11 13.94 -13.35
N ARG A 36 9.83 13.61 -13.55
CA ARG A 36 8.87 13.23 -12.52
C ARG A 36 8.34 11.82 -12.76
N TYR A 37 7.70 11.24 -11.76
CA TYR A 37 6.98 10.00 -11.91
C TYR A 37 5.87 10.17 -12.94
N ASP A 38 5.71 9.12 -13.74
CA ASP A 38 4.82 9.10 -14.88
C ASP A 38 3.46 8.56 -14.43
N VAL A 39 2.46 9.45 -14.34
CA VAL A 39 1.11 9.08 -13.85
C VAL A 39 0.45 7.98 -14.68
N GLU A 40 0.85 7.81 -15.94
CA GLU A 40 0.32 6.75 -16.81
C GLU A 40 0.83 5.37 -16.41
N LYS A 41 1.92 5.31 -15.64
CA LYS A 41 2.48 4.05 -15.12
C LYS A 41 1.84 3.63 -13.80
N LEU A 42 0.88 4.40 -13.29
CA LEU A 42 0.04 4.01 -12.17
C LEU A 42 -1.08 3.07 -12.65
N THR A 43 -1.19 1.93 -11.98
CA THR A 43 -2.34 1.02 -12.09
C THR A 43 -2.96 0.87 -10.73
N PHE A 44 -4.29 0.83 -10.69
CA PHE A 44 -5.07 0.64 -9.48
C PHE A 44 -5.87 -0.65 -9.60
N ILE A 45 -6.03 -1.35 -8.48
CA ILE A 45 -6.84 -2.57 -8.39
C ILE A 45 -8.04 -2.27 -7.49
N SER A 46 -9.23 -2.66 -7.94
CA SER A 46 -10.44 -2.60 -7.14
C SER A 46 -10.62 -3.86 -6.29
N LEU A 47 -11.55 -3.80 -5.33
CA LEU A 47 -11.87 -4.93 -4.46
C LEU A 47 -12.26 -6.22 -5.22
N ASP A 48 -12.91 -6.08 -6.38
CA ASP A 48 -13.29 -7.19 -7.28
C ASP A 48 -12.17 -7.58 -8.28
N ASN A 49 -10.93 -7.16 -8.01
CA ASN A 49 -9.74 -7.40 -8.84
C ASN A 49 -9.81 -6.82 -10.26
N LYS A 50 -10.64 -5.81 -10.50
CA LYS A 50 -10.62 -5.08 -11.77
C LYS A 50 -9.49 -4.06 -11.76
N LYS A 51 -8.74 -4.04 -12.86
CA LYS A 51 -7.71 -3.03 -13.09
C LYS A 51 -8.36 -1.75 -13.61
N PHE A 52 -7.92 -0.61 -13.09
CA PHE A 52 -8.28 0.71 -13.60
C PHE A 52 -7.08 1.65 -13.51
N THR A 53 -7.12 2.74 -14.26
CA THR A 53 -6.02 3.73 -14.32
C THR A 53 -6.52 5.12 -13.94
N PHE A 54 -5.62 6.10 -13.91
CA PHE A 54 -6.00 7.49 -13.63
C PHE A 54 -7.00 8.04 -14.67
N SER A 55 -7.00 7.52 -15.91
CA SER A 55 -7.97 7.90 -16.95
C SER A 55 -9.40 7.46 -16.63
N ASN A 56 -9.58 6.47 -15.75
CA ASN A 56 -10.89 6.06 -15.24
C ASN A 56 -11.35 6.89 -14.03
N CYS A 57 -10.50 7.81 -13.56
CA CYS A 57 -10.72 8.60 -12.36
C CYS A 57 -10.97 10.07 -12.72
N SER A 58 -11.72 10.77 -11.88
CA SER A 58 -11.69 12.24 -11.90
C SER A 58 -10.35 12.72 -11.35
N ASN A 59 -9.81 13.80 -11.91
CA ASN A 59 -8.55 14.39 -11.45
C ASN A 59 -8.68 15.91 -11.29
N GLU A 60 -7.86 16.47 -10.41
CA GLU A 60 -7.76 17.91 -10.18
C GLU A 60 -6.28 18.30 -10.04
N LEU A 61 -5.93 19.50 -10.50
CA LEU A 61 -4.63 20.11 -10.24
C LEU A 61 -4.85 21.34 -9.35
N LYS A 62 -4.28 21.31 -8.15
CA LYS A 62 -4.28 22.45 -7.24
C LYS A 62 -2.84 22.84 -6.92
N ASP A 63 -2.47 24.05 -7.31
CA ASP A 63 -1.10 24.56 -7.26
C ASP A 63 -0.13 23.60 -7.97
N LEU A 64 0.70 22.87 -7.22
CA LEU A 64 1.68 21.91 -7.74
C LEU A 64 1.33 20.45 -7.37
N THR A 65 0.10 20.20 -6.93
CA THR A 65 -0.37 18.87 -6.52
C THR A 65 -1.47 18.39 -7.46
N PHE A 66 -1.19 17.31 -8.17
CA PHE A 66 -2.16 16.60 -9.00
C PHE A 66 -2.83 15.52 -8.17
N ALA A 67 -4.16 15.58 -8.02
CA ALA A 67 -4.92 14.60 -7.28
C ALA A 67 -5.75 13.73 -8.22
N ILE A 68 -5.71 12.42 -7.98
CA ILE A 68 -6.49 11.40 -8.68
C ILE A 68 -7.52 10.88 -7.68
N MET A 69 -8.79 11.20 -7.90
CA MET A 69 -9.90 10.80 -7.03
C MET A 69 -10.45 9.46 -7.48
N PHE A 70 -10.41 8.46 -6.62
CA PHE A 70 -10.87 7.12 -6.95
C PHE A 70 -12.41 7.10 -7.04
N GLY A 71 -12.93 6.75 -8.21
CA GLY A 71 -14.37 6.61 -8.44
C GLY A 71 -14.96 5.30 -7.90
N CYS A 72 -14.11 4.40 -7.43
CA CYS A 72 -14.47 3.11 -6.84
C CYS A 72 -13.50 2.78 -5.70
N VAL A 73 -13.78 1.70 -4.98
CA VAL A 73 -12.89 1.19 -3.93
C VAL A 73 -11.55 0.77 -4.56
N CYS A 74 -10.45 1.36 -4.08
CA CYS A 74 -9.09 1.02 -4.48
C CYS A 74 -8.46 0.14 -3.39
N SER A 75 -8.18 -1.12 -3.71
CA SER A 75 -7.53 -2.07 -2.80
C SER A 75 -6.02 -2.11 -2.98
N GLU A 76 -5.48 -1.75 -4.16
CA GLU A 76 -4.04 -1.71 -4.39
C GLU A 76 -3.63 -0.58 -5.33
N VAL A 77 -2.43 -0.05 -5.09
CA VAL A 77 -1.77 0.92 -5.96
C VAL A 77 -0.47 0.32 -6.45
N ILE A 78 -0.29 0.30 -7.76
CA ILE A 78 0.86 -0.28 -8.45
C ILE A 78 1.51 0.79 -9.32
N TYR A 79 2.84 0.82 -9.36
CA TYR A 79 3.60 1.68 -10.27
C TYR A 79 4.67 0.86 -10.98
N LYS A 80 4.64 0.81 -12.31
CA LYS A 80 5.57 -0.03 -13.11
C LYS A 80 5.70 -1.47 -12.58
N ASP A 81 4.56 -2.13 -12.38
CA ASP A 81 4.47 -3.51 -11.89
C ASP A 81 4.92 -3.73 -10.43
N GLN A 82 5.28 -2.67 -9.70
CA GLN A 82 5.63 -2.72 -8.29
C GLN A 82 4.44 -2.26 -7.43
N ILE A 83 4.03 -3.10 -6.48
CA ILE A 83 3.00 -2.73 -5.50
C ILE A 83 3.56 -1.61 -4.61
N LEU A 84 2.90 -0.45 -4.59
CA LEU A 84 3.25 0.67 -3.71
C LEU A 84 2.46 0.66 -2.42
N TRP A 85 1.23 0.14 -2.48
CA TRP A 85 0.33 0.03 -1.35
C TRP A 85 -0.70 -1.05 -1.60
N SER A 86 -1.01 -1.80 -0.55
CA SER A 86 -2.09 -2.78 -0.56
C SER A 86 -2.90 -2.67 0.71
N TYR A 87 -4.22 -2.64 0.55
CA TYR A 87 -5.18 -2.73 1.64
C TYR A 87 -4.92 -3.95 2.51
N TRP A 88 -4.46 -5.05 1.91
CA TRP A 88 -4.19 -6.31 2.60
C TRP A 88 -2.99 -6.23 3.55
N VAL A 89 -2.07 -5.28 3.33
CA VAL A 89 -0.93 -5.02 4.22
C VAL A 89 -1.35 -4.12 5.39
N SER A 90 -2.27 -3.18 5.18
CA SER A 90 -2.65 -2.19 6.20
C SER A 90 -4.16 -1.94 6.23
N PRO A 91 -4.99 -2.97 6.51
CA PRO A 91 -6.44 -2.88 6.33
C PRO A 91 -7.10 -1.88 7.31
N PHE A 92 -6.46 -1.61 8.44
CA PHE A 92 -6.96 -0.68 9.47
C PHE A 92 -6.98 0.79 9.01
N CYS A 93 -6.27 1.14 7.93
CA CYS A 93 -6.33 2.48 7.36
C CYS A 93 -7.62 2.72 6.56
N GLY A 94 -8.40 1.66 6.29
CA GLY A 94 -9.52 1.70 5.36
C GLY A 94 -9.06 1.84 3.92
N TYR A 95 -9.98 2.22 3.04
CA TYR A 95 -9.67 2.46 1.64
C TYR A 95 -9.32 3.93 1.39
N PRO A 96 -8.31 4.22 0.57
CA PRO A 96 -7.99 5.58 0.18
C PRO A 96 -9.11 6.14 -0.70
N ILE A 97 -9.31 7.45 -0.62
CA ILE A 97 -10.26 8.21 -1.43
C ILE A 97 -9.57 8.79 -2.67
N LYS A 98 -8.30 9.19 -2.51
CA LYS A 98 -7.51 9.78 -3.61
C LYS A 98 -6.03 9.53 -3.45
N LEU A 99 -5.33 9.55 -4.57
CA LEU A 99 -3.88 9.66 -4.64
C LEU A 99 -3.50 11.11 -4.89
N LEU A 100 -2.50 11.61 -4.15
CA LEU A 100 -1.92 12.94 -4.30
C LEU A 100 -0.52 12.81 -4.86
N PHE A 101 -0.24 13.51 -5.96
CA PHE A 101 1.07 13.60 -6.57
C PHE A 101 1.60 15.01 -6.44
N ASN A 102 2.59 15.21 -5.57
CA ASN A 102 3.31 16.48 -5.48
C ASN A 102 4.33 16.55 -6.62
N LEU A 103 4.02 17.35 -7.64
CA LEU A 103 4.83 17.48 -8.84
C LEU A 103 6.18 18.11 -8.52
N LYS A 104 6.26 19.08 -7.59
CA LYS A 104 7.53 19.73 -7.24
C LYS A 104 8.51 18.75 -6.61
N ASN A 105 8.05 18.05 -5.57
CA ASN A 105 8.87 17.17 -4.74
C ASN A 105 8.99 15.76 -5.31
N ASN A 106 8.22 15.45 -6.37
CA ASN A 106 8.12 14.14 -6.97
C ASN A 106 7.73 13.05 -5.96
N THR A 107 6.72 13.32 -5.12
CA THR A 107 6.27 12.38 -4.08
C THR A 107 4.80 12.03 -4.24
N LEU A 108 4.45 10.78 -3.92
CA LEU A 108 3.07 10.29 -3.94
C LEU A 108 2.59 10.06 -2.51
N ALA A 109 1.30 10.28 -2.26
CA ALA A 109 0.64 9.94 -1.01
C ALA A 109 -0.80 9.50 -1.25
N LEU A 110 -1.28 8.56 -0.43
CA LEU A 110 -2.69 8.22 -0.33
C LEU A 110 -3.38 9.09 0.70
N SER A 111 -4.57 9.58 0.36
CA SER A 111 -5.44 10.30 1.26
C SER A 111 -6.68 9.47 1.58
N PHE A 112 -6.95 9.32 2.87
CA PHE A 112 -8.05 8.55 3.43
C PHE A 112 -9.10 9.48 4.03
N LYS A 113 -10.18 8.91 4.56
CA LYS A 113 -11.16 9.65 5.38
C LYS A 113 -10.45 10.39 6.53
N GLN A 114 -11.06 11.49 6.99
CA GLN A 114 -10.53 12.33 8.06
C GLN A 114 -9.16 12.97 7.76
N ASN A 115 -8.82 13.13 6.47
CA ASN A 115 -7.57 13.73 6.00
C ASN A 115 -6.29 13.01 6.45
N LYS A 116 -6.38 11.72 6.83
CA LYS A 116 -5.19 10.91 7.04
C LYS A 116 -4.43 10.76 5.73
N LEU A 117 -3.12 10.98 5.77
CA LEU A 117 -2.22 10.84 4.63
C LEU A 117 -1.20 9.73 4.90
N ILE A 118 -0.97 8.87 3.93
CA ILE A 118 0.10 7.86 3.95
C ILE A 118 1.01 8.11 2.75
N PRO A 119 2.28 8.50 2.95
CA PRO A 119 3.23 8.65 1.86
C PRO A 119 3.51 7.29 1.21
N LEU A 120 3.61 7.27 -0.12
CA LEU A 120 4.00 6.08 -0.87
C LEU A 120 5.48 6.19 -1.25
N ASN A 121 6.22 5.09 -1.10
CA ASN A 121 7.62 5.03 -1.46
C ASN A 121 7.83 4.09 -2.64
N ILE A 122 8.09 4.67 -3.82
CA ILE A 122 8.37 3.93 -5.06
C ILE A 122 9.69 3.14 -4.97
N ASN A 123 10.61 3.49 -4.08
CA ASN A 123 11.90 2.83 -3.97
C ASN A 123 11.93 1.68 -2.93
N CYS A 124 10.84 1.43 -2.20
CA CYS A 124 10.83 0.52 -1.04
C CYS A 124 10.19 -0.86 -1.27
N TYR A 125 9.91 -1.26 -2.52
CA TYR A 125 9.45 -2.62 -2.84
C TYR A 125 10.47 -3.37 -3.71
N ASN A 126 11.76 -3.10 -3.50
CA ASN A 126 12.76 -4.10 -3.82
C ASN A 126 12.66 -5.14 -2.71
N SER A 127 12.09 -6.31 -3.01
CA SER A 127 12.09 -7.45 -2.10
C SER A 127 13.52 -7.71 -1.66
N THR A 128 13.90 -7.20 -0.49
CA THR A 128 15.15 -7.58 0.14
C THR A 128 14.91 -8.96 0.72
N ASN A 129 15.17 -9.98 -0.09
CA ASN A 129 15.78 -11.21 0.43
C ASN A 129 17.18 -10.85 0.94
N SER A 130 17.26 -10.05 2.01
CA SER A 130 18.51 -9.76 2.70
C SER A 130 18.40 -10.22 4.15
N ASP A 131 18.93 -11.41 4.39
CA ASP A 131 19.64 -11.81 5.60
C ASP A 131 19.23 -11.10 6.89
N ILE A 132 18.11 -11.51 7.48
CA ILE A 132 17.90 -11.32 8.92
C ILE A 132 18.81 -12.31 9.66
N SER A 133 20.07 -11.90 9.84
CA SER A 133 20.94 -12.45 10.88
C SER A 133 20.89 -11.51 12.08
N GLY A 134 19.98 -11.79 13.00
CA GLY A 134 19.78 -10.96 14.19
C GLY A 134 18.62 -11.47 15.04
N GLU A 135 18.93 -12.46 15.89
CA GLU A 135 18.17 -12.92 17.05
C GLU A 135 16.75 -13.48 16.83
N SER A 136 16.70 -14.81 16.65
CA SER A 136 15.64 -15.75 17.04
C SER A 136 14.21 -15.19 17.19
N ILE A 137 13.53 -14.98 16.06
CA ILE A 137 12.07 -15.02 16.02
C ILE A 137 11.71 -16.39 15.46
N ASN A 138 11.18 -17.28 16.31
CA ASN A 138 10.75 -18.61 15.89
C ASN A 138 9.64 -18.46 14.86
N SER A 139 10.01 -18.63 13.59
CA SER A 139 9.13 -18.56 12.44
C SER A 139 8.00 -19.59 12.62
N VAL A 140 6.79 -19.07 12.51
CA VAL A 140 5.55 -19.80 12.34
C VAL A 140 5.68 -20.75 11.16
N ASN A 141 5.16 -21.99 11.27
CA ASN A 141 5.16 -23.01 10.21
C ASN A 141 4.24 -22.64 9.02
N THR A 142 4.35 -21.43 8.50
CA THR A 142 3.96 -21.12 7.12
C THR A 142 5.14 -21.59 6.28
N VAL A 143 4.94 -22.50 5.32
CA VAL A 143 6.03 -22.97 4.45
C VAL A 143 6.67 -21.71 3.83
N ASN A 144 7.94 -21.43 4.15
CA ASN A 144 8.63 -20.18 3.79
C ASN A 144 8.51 -19.83 2.29
N ASP A 145 8.30 -20.81 1.43
CA ASP A 145 8.09 -20.66 -0.02
C ASP A 145 6.76 -20.00 -0.41
N MET A 146 5.84 -19.78 0.53
CA MET A 146 4.52 -19.17 0.30
C MET A 146 4.43 -17.72 0.79
N ILE A 147 5.51 -17.12 1.27
CA ILE A 147 5.54 -15.74 1.79
C ILE A 147 6.18 -14.83 0.74
N ASP A 148 5.43 -13.84 0.26
CA ASP A 148 5.88 -12.84 -0.72
C ASP A 148 6.67 -11.68 -0.04
N GLY A 149 6.45 -11.46 1.25
CA GLY A 149 7.22 -10.49 2.03
C GLY A 149 6.76 -10.33 3.47
N ILE A 150 7.62 -9.73 4.30
CA ILE A 150 7.32 -9.40 5.71
C ILE A 150 7.49 -7.90 5.92
N PHE A 151 6.50 -7.26 6.57
CA PHE A 151 6.48 -5.82 6.83
C PHE A 151 6.31 -5.52 8.32
N GLU A 152 7.18 -4.71 8.91
CA GLU A 152 7.00 -4.22 10.28
C GLU A 152 5.90 -3.15 10.35
N ILE A 153 5.12 -3.19 11.43
CA ILE A 153 4.10 -2.19 11.79
C ILE A 153 4.26 -1.78 13.25
N GLU A 154 3.65 -0.66 13.65
CA GLU A 154 3.81 -0.04 14.99
C GLU A 154 3.65 -1.00 16.18
N ASN A 155 2.93 -2.12 16.02
CA ASN A 155 2.74 -3.14 17.06
C ASN A 155 2.87 -4.59 16.57
N GLY A 156 3.71 -4.85 15.58
CA GLY A 156 3.97 -6.21 15.11
C GLY A 156 4.45 -6.26 13.66
N PHE A 157 4.01 -7.28 12.91
CA PHE A 157 4.41 -7.45 11.53
C PHE A 157 3.30 -8.08 10.67
N VAL A 158 3.46 -7.98 9.36
CA VAL A 158 2.55 -8.54 8.36
C VAL A 158 3.32 -9.49 7.46
N GLU A 159 2.88 -10.74 7.39
CA GLU A 159 3.32 -11.70 6.38
C GLU A 159 2.37 -11.62 5.18
N MET A 160 2.91 -11.29 4.01
CA MET A 160 2.19 -11.35 2.74
C MET A 160 2.30 -12.75 2.18
N ILE A 161 1.16 -13.32 1.79
CA ILE A 161 1.11 -14.66 1.24
C ILE A 161 1.17 -14.53 -0.28
N ASP A 162 2.00 -15.36 -0.92
CA ASP A 162 2.07 -15.50 -2.37
C ASP A 162 0.66 -15.72 -2.93
N LYS A 163 0.36 -15.14 -4.09
CA LYS A 163 -0.92 -15.31 -4.80
C LYS A 163 -1.32 -16.79 -4.99
N ASP A 164 -0.35 -17.70 -5.07
CA ASP A 164 -0.53 -19.14 -5.24
C ASP A 164 -0.43 -19.89 -3.88
N GLY A 165 -0.10 -19.17 -2.81
CA GLY A 165 0.03 -19.68 -1.44
C GLY A 165 -1.30 -20.12 -0.84
N CYS A 166 -1.32 -21.35 -0.32
CA CYS A 166 -2.51 -21.95 0.28
C CYS A 166 -2.29 -22.18 1.79
N VAL A 167 -2.37 -21.11 2.58
CA VAL A 167 -2.19 -21.20 4.04
C VAL A 167 -3.48 -21.70 4.69
N ASN A 168 -3.38 -22.86 5.36
CA ASN A 168 -4.51 -23.50 6.03
C ASN A 168 -4.43 -23.40 7.56
N THR A 169 -3.28 -23.01 8.10
CA THR A 169 -3.04 -22.89 9.54
C THR A 169 -2.09 -21.74 9.81
N VAL A 170 -2.30 -21.05 10.93
CA VAL A 170 -1.33 -20.11 11.49
C VAL A 170 -1.03 -20.54 12.92
N GLU A 171 0.23 -20.82 13.18
CA GLU A 171 0.75 -21.18 14.50
C GLU A 171 1.48 -19.97 15.11
N THR A 172 1.67 -19.98 16.41
CA THR A 172 2.46 -18.98 17.13
C THR A 172 3.25 -19.68 18.23
N SER A 173 4.10 -18.94 18.94
CA SER A 173 4.73 -19.46 20.16
C SER A 173 3.73 -19.87 21.24
N LEU A 174 2.47 -19.41 21.16
CA LEU A 174 1.36 -19.78 22.04
C LEU A 174 0.46 -20.89 21.46
N GLY A 175 0.92 -21.59 20.42
CA GLY A 175 0.20 -22.69 19.77
C GLY A 175 -0.60 -22.26 18.52
N LEU A 176 -1.49 -23.15 18.07
CA LEU A 176 -2.30 -22.97 16.87
C LEU A 176 -3.31 -21.83 17.04
N ALA A 177 -3.05 -20.69 16.39
CA ALA A 177 -3.90 -19.50 16.48
C ALA A 177 -5.09 -19.56 15.52
N TRP A 178 -4.92 -20.16 14.35
CA TRP A 178 -5.97 -20.26 13.35
C TRP A 178 -5.84 -21.53 12.49
N ARG A 179 -6.98 -22.05 12.08
CA ARG A 179 -7.11 -23.11 11.06
C ARG A 179 -8.25 -22.73 10.12
N ARG A 180 -7.98 -22.81 8.82
CA ARG A 180 -8.93 -22.54 7.75
C ARG A 180 -10.08 -23.54 7.78
N GLU A 181 -11.31 -23.02 7.71
CA GLU A 181 -12.51 -23.83 7.44
C GLU A 181 -12.66 -24.06 5.92
N PRO A 182 -13.23 -25.20 5.47
CA PRO A 182 -13.24 -25.57 4.05
C PRO A 182 -13.84 -24.53 3.10
N ASP A 183 -14.82 -23.76 3.56
CA ASP A 183 -15.54 -22.72 2.83
C ASP A 183 -14.91 -21.32 2.96
N GLU A 184 -13.87 -21.17 3.79
CA GLU A 184 -13.18 -19.90 3.93
C GLU A 184 -12.26 -19.63 2.74
N PRO A 185 -12.15 -18.38 2.28
CA PRO A 185 -11.11 -17.99 1.33
C PRO A 185 -9.72 -18.24 1.92
N PHE A 186 -8.74 -18.46 1.03
CA PHE A 186 -7.35 -18.41 1.45
C PHE A 186 -6.98 -16.99 1.90
N PRO A 187 -6.14 -16.87 2.93
CA PRO A 187 -5.62 -15.58 3.33
C PRO A 187 -4.64 -15.04 2.29
N VAL A 188 -4.65 -13.72 2.15
CA VAL A 188 -3.70 -12.95 1.35
C VAL A 188 -2.61 -12.34 2.22
N SER A 189 -2.87 -12.19 3.52
CA SER A 189 -1.87 -11.80 4.50
C SER A 189 -2.26 -12.24 5.91
N VAL A 190 -1.26 -12.26 6.79
CA VAL A 190 -1.41 -12.53 8.22
C VAL A 190 -0.75 -11.39 8.98
N ILE A 191 -1.50 -10.76 9.88
CA ILE A 191 -1.01 -9.67 10.72
C ILE A 191 -0.83 -10.18 12.13
N TYR A 192 0.39 -10.12 12.63
CA TYR A 192 0.74 -10.47 14.00
C TYR A 192 0.80 -9.18 14.83
N GLN A 193 0.09 -9.14 15.95
CA GLN A 193 0.09 -8.02 16.87
C GLN A 193 0.49 -8.50 18.27
N GLY A 194 1.77 -8.32 18.60
CA GLY A 194 2.38 -8.98 19.75
C GLY A 194 2.24 -10.51 19.69
N ASN A 195 2.23 -11.16 20.85
CA ASN A 195 2.18 -12.63 20.92
C ASN A 195 0.75 -13.19 21.03
N ASN A 196 -0.25 -12.36 21.32
CA ASN A 196 -1.58 -12.82 21.70
C ASN A 196 -2.68 -12.45 20.70
N ARG A 197 -2.34 -11.83 19.57
CA ARG A 197 -3.32 -11.45 18.56
C ARG A 197 -2.78 -11.66 17.15
N VAL A 198 -3.59 -12.34 16.34
CA VAL A 198 -3.31 -12.63 14.93
C VAL A 198 -4.55 -12.26 14.12
N ILE A 199 -4.37 -11.62 12.97
CA ILE A 199 -5.46 -11.24 12.08
C ILE A 199 -5.20 -11.84 10.72
N ILE A 200 -6.09 -12.75 10.33
CA ILE A 200 -6.10 -13.40 9.02
C ILE A 200 -6.87 -12.52 8.07
N VAL A 201 -6.21 -12.07 7.01
CA VAL A 201 -6.80 -11.17 6.03
C VAL A 201 -7.07 -11.94 4.75
N SER A 202 -8.32 -11.91 4.30
CA SER A 202 -8.75 -12.48 3.02
C SER A 202 -9.52 -11.43 2.23
N ARG A 203 -9.77 -11.69 0.94
CA ARG A 203 -10.43 -10.73 0.02
C ARG A 203 -11.76 -10.16 0.53
N ASN A 204 -12.54 -10.94 1.27
CA ASN A 204 -13.89 -10.57 1.70
C ASN A 204 -14.12 -10.73 3.20
N GLN A 205 -13.07 -11.01 3.99
CA GLN A 205 -13.21 -11.17 5.43
C GLN A 205 -11.89 -10.97 6.17
N PHE A 206 -12.05 -10.61 7.43
CA PHE A 206 -11.00 -10.64 8.44
C PHE A 206 -11.37 -11.64 9.52
N ILE A 207 -10.42 -12.45 9.95
CA ILE A 207 -10.57 -13.29 11.13
C ILE A 207 -9.57 -12.80 12.17
N THR A 208 -10.08 -12.24 13.26
CA THR A 208 -9.24 -11.85 14.39
C THR A 208 -9.19 -13.01 15.38
N CYS A 209 -8.00 -13.56 15.58
CA CYS A 209 -7.69 -14.54 16.60
C CYS A 209 -7.05 -13.83 17.81
N THR A 210 -7.53 -14.11 19.02
CA THR A 210 -6.98 -13.54 20.25
C THR A 210 -6.81 -14.61 21.32
N PHE A 211 -5.64 -14.65 21.94
CA PHE A 211 -5.29 -15.53 23.04
C PHE A 211 -5.56 -14.85 24.38
N ASN A 212 -6.36 -15.51 25.22
CA ASN A 212 -6.76 -14.98 26.53
C ASN A 212 -5.92 -15.48 27.71
N GLY A 213 -4.81 -16.18 27.44
CA GLY A 213 -3.97 -16.83 28.45
C GLY A 213 -4.18 -18.35 28.55
N VAL A 214 -5.29 -18.87 28.00
CA VAL A 214 -5.62 -20.31 28.04
C VAL A 214 -5.86 -20.86 26.64
N GLN A 215 -6.64 -20.15 25.82
CA GLN A 215 -7.03 -20.60 24.50
C GLN A 215 -7.14 -19.45 23.51
N TRP A 216 -7.08 -19.79 22.24
CA TRP A 216 -7.38 -18.91 21.13
C TRP A 216 -8.89 -18.83 20.92
N SER A 217 -9.37 -17.62 20.69
CA SER A 217 -10.73 -17.34 20.24
C SER A 217 -10.67 -16.64 18.89
N ARG A 218 -11.61 -16.94 17.98
CA ARG A 218 -11.70 -16.31 16.66
C ARG A 218 -12.99 -15.51 16.51
N ASN A 219 -12.91 -14.38 15.83
CA ASN A 219 -14.05 -13.56 15.42
C ASN A 219 -13.91 -13.21 13.93
N THR A 220 -14.95 -13.48 13.15
CA THR A 220 -14.98 -13.22 11.71
C THR A 220 -15.78 -11.96 11.41
N THR A 221 -15.16 -11.02 10.69
CA THR A 221 -15.78 -9.81 10.16
C THR A 221 -15.79 -9.88 8.63
N LYS A 222 -16.96 -9.88 8.01
CA LYS A 222 -17.08 -9.83 6.55
C LYS A 222 -16.91 -8.39 6.06
N THR A 223 -16.15 -8.20 4.99
CA THR A 223 -16.08 -6.91 4.28
C THR A 223 -17.11 -6.90 3.16
N LEU A 224 -17.83 -5.78 3.05
CA LEU A 224 -18.82 -5.52 2.00
C LEU A 224 -18.16 -5.32 0.64
#